data_AF-A0A4P9XPT3-F1
#
_entry.id   AF-A0A4P9XPT3-F1
#
_cell.length_a   1.000
_cell.length_b   1.000
_cell.length_c   1.000
_cell.angle_alpha   90.00
_cell.angle_beta   90.00
_cell.angle_gamma   90.00
#
_symmetry.space_group_name_H-M   'P 1'
#
loop_
_entity.id
_entity.type
_entity.pdbx_description
1 polymer ?
#
loop_
_entity_poly.entity_id
_entity_poly.type
_entity_poly.pdbx_seq_one_letter_code
_entity_poly.pdbx_strand_id
1 'polypeptide(L)'
;MPFWDVVDHDALLGKDWEKHAERLWGIPLHPLGEMSTFEYMMAAQGDLQEMRARSLGAYMQHVINAMGNYIFFRNVIVSLKMLYRRPYTLATWCCLIQSLAGVAYTLYALALPMPGGPSCRSVLWNIGIGLAISPICVSITLLQKAYIVHNRSRWLLITGIILMLPQPLVTYYAWTSPAVMVPVTACLSLYPAYFPWIKLATDAPINMVFSAAFLTVVYRQYCLFGSGAWRRLMRNGIQTMCLVVISNFICMLAAALSLLGPLSEMFIVLDWILTSLLLVYHSTHLRSDTSNSHDPHTPNVMIGFSQIKAAESMHMPEHTITADQAKYSTGPRYVSYDGDDAPLPH
;
A
#
# COMPACT_ATOMS: atom_id res chain seq x y z
N MET A 1 21.75 -24.88 17.87
CA MET A 1 22.07 -23.47 18.16
C MET A 1 20.76 -22.72 18.25
N PRO A 2 20.53 -21.91 19.29
CA PRO A 2 19.39 -21.01 19.33
C PRO A 2 19.54 -20.03 18.16
N PHE A 3 18.76 -20.25 17.10
CA PHE A 3 18.73 -19.42 15.88
C PHE A 3 18.32 -17.96 16.17
N TRP A 4 17.86 -17.70 17.40
CA TRP A 4 17.26 -16.44 17.86
C TRP A 4 18.06 -15.75 18.96
N ASP A 5 19.32 -16.13 19.21
CA ASP A 5 20.15 -15.35 20.13
C ASP A 5 20.14 -13.89 19.68
N VAL A 6 19.80 -13.00 20.62
CA VAL A 6 19.67 -11.57 20.38
C VAL A 6 20.99 -11.09 19.77
N VAL A 7 20.92 -10.67 18.51
CA VAL A 7 22.08 -10.14 17.81
C VAL A 7 22.46 -8.84 18.51
N ASP A 8 23.56 -8.87 19.25
CA ASP A 8 24.09 -7.71 19.92
C ASP A 8 24.70 -6.77 18.87
N HIS A 9 24.04 -5.64 18.64
CA HIS A 9 24.46 -4.63 17.65
C HIS A 9 25.87 -4.12 17.96
N ASP A 10 26.21 -3.96 19.24
CA ASP A 10 27.52 -3.45 19.66
C ASP A 10 28.61 -4.51 19.45
N ALA A 11 28.27 -5.80 19.59
CA ALA A 11 29.18 -6.89 19.29
C ALA A 11 29.43 -7.03 17.77
N LEU A 12 28.41 -6.83 16.94
CA LEU A 12 28.55 -6.89 15.48
C LEU A 12 29.37 -5.73 14.91
N LEU A 13 29.07 -4.51 15.35
CA LEU A 13 29.73 -3.31 14.83
C LEU A 13 31.09 -3.08 15.47
N GLY A 14 31.28 -3.54 16.71
CA GLY A 14 32.46 -3.25 17.52
C GLY A 14 32.32 -1.90 18.23
N LYS A 15 32.92 -1.79 19.42
CA LYS A 15 32.94 -0.54 20.17
C LYS A 15 33.68 0.54 19.37
N ASP A 16 33.10 1.74 19.32
CA ASP A 16 33.70 2.93 18.70
C ASP A 16 33.97 2.85 17.18
N TRP A 17 33.35 1.90 16.46
CA TRP A 17 33.55 1.74 15.02
C TRP A 17 33.29 3.04 14.22
N GLU A 18 32.28 3.82 14.62
CA GLU A 18 31.90 5.08 13.96
C GLU A 18 32.99 6.16 13.99
N LYS A 19 33.91 6.11 14.97
CA LYS A 19 35.02 7.08 15.10
C LYS A 19 36.09 6.87 14.04
N HIS A 20 36.24 5.64 13.56
CA HIS A 20 37.28 5.23 12.61
C HIS A 20 36.72 4.92 11.21
N ALA A 21 35.40 4.96 11.04
CA ALA A 21 34.74 4.70 9.78
C ALA A 21 35.00 5.82 8.75
N GLU A 22 35.22 5.43 7.50
CA GLU A 22 35.15 6.35 6.38
C GLU A 22 33.74 6.94 6.28
N ARG A 23 33.62 8.22 5.88
CA ARG A 23 32.33 8.90 5.80
C ARG A 23 32.02 9.32 4.38
N LEU A 24 30.84 8.95 3.89
CA LEU A 24 30.30 9.44 2.62
C LEU A 24 29.07 10.30 2.90
N TRP A 25 29.11 11.58 2.53
CA TRP A 25 28.09 12.58 2.87
C TRP A 25 27.76 12.65 4.37
N GLY A 26 28.77 12.40 5.22
CA GLY A 26 28.62 12.40 6.68
C GLY A 26 28.12 11.07 7.27
N ILE A 27 27.72 10.11 6.44
CA ILE A 27 27.24 8.78 6.85
C ILE A 27 28.46 7.86 7.06
N PRO A 28 28.63 7.24 8.26
CA PRO A 28 29.71 6.31 8.51
C PRO A 28 29.54 5.01 7.72
N LEU A 29 30.59 4.59 7.03
CA LEU A 29 30.62 3.38 6.22
C LEU A 29 31.25 2.23 7.00
N HIS A 30 30.48 1.17 7.21
CA HIS A 30 31.01 -0.05 7.82
C HIS A 30 31.61 -0.95 6.73
N PRO A 31 32.84 -1.45 6.86
CA PRO A 31 33.54 -2.19 5.80
C PRO A 31 32.77 -3.42 5.33
N LEU A 32 32.06 -4.12 6.23
CA LEU A 32 31.21 -5.27 5.84
C LEU A 32 30.03 -4.86 4.95
N GLY A 33 29.50 -3.64 5.07
CA GLY A 33 28.42 -3.14 4.21
C GLY A 33 28.88 -2.84 2.78
N GLU A 34 30.19 -2.70 2.59
CA GLU A 34 30.83 -2.44 1.29
C GLU A 34 31.07 -3.69 0.47
N MET A 35 31.04 -4.85 1.11
CA MET A 35 31.28 -6.12 0.43
C MET A 35 30.02 -6.58 -0.31
N SER A 36 30.24 -7.20 -1.46
CA SER A 36 29.23 -8.05 -2.10
C SER A 36 29.05 -9.36 -1.31
N THR A 37 27.94 -10.07 -1.56
CA THR A 37 27.72 -11.39 -0.91
C THR A 37 28.75 -12.42 -1.35
N PHE A 38 29.18 -12.35 -2.61
CA PHE A 38 30.25 -13.18 -3.11
C PHE A 38 31.57 -12.97 -2.34
N GLU A 39 32.03 -11.72 -2.22
CA GLU A 39 33.27 -11.39 -1.49
C GLU A 39 33.17 -11.78 -0.02
N TYR A 40 32.01 -11.55 0.62
CA TYR A 40 31.79 -11.95 1.99
C TYR A 40 31.87 -13.48 2.17
N MET A 41 31.34 -14.28 1.24
CA MET A 41 31.50 -15.74 1.29
C MET A 41 32.96 -16.17 1.04
N MET A 42 33.64 -15.54 0.08
CA MET A 42 35.02 -15.83 -0.26
C MET A 42 36.00 -15.44 0.85
N ALA A 43 35.67 -14.44 1.67
CA ALA A 43 36.48 -14.08 2.84
C ALA A 43 36.53 -15.20 3.92
N ALA A 44 35.60 -16.16 3.89
CA ALA A 44 35.62 -17.36 4.73
C ALA A 44 36.35 -18.55 4.06
N GLN A 45 37.07 -18.33 2.96
CA GLN A 45 37.83 -19.37 2.27
C GLN A 45 38.95 -19.90 3.18
N GLY A 46 38.70 -21.07 3.78
CA GLY A 46 39.60 -21.70 4.74
C GLY A 46 38.86 -22.32 5.93
N ASP A 47 37.67 -21.80 6.26
CA ASP A 47 36.76 -22.36 7.27
C ASP A 47 35.46 -22.82 6.60
N LEU A 48 35.33 -24.15 6.44
CA LEU A 48 34.18 -24.76 5.80
C LEU A 48 32.87 -24.54 6.58
N GLN A 49 32.94 -24.45 7.90
CA GLN A 49 31.75 -24.26 8.74
C GLN A 49 31.24 -22.83 8.60
N GLU A 50 32.13 -21.86 8.64
CA GLU A 50 31.78 -20.45 8.46
C GLU A 50 31.25 -20.17 7.05
N MET A 51 31.90 -20.72 6.02
CA MET A 51 31.43 -20.60 4.64
C MET A 51 30.01 -21.15 4.48
N ARG A 52 29.72 -22.33 5.04
CA ARG A 52 28.37 -22.93 5.01
C ARG A 52 27.33 -22.05 5.70
N ALA A 53 27.67 -21.48 6.84
CA ALA A 53 26.76 -20.58 7.56
C ALA A 53 26.42 -19.34 6.72
N ARG A 54 27.44 -18.67 6.16
CA ARG A 54 27.26 -17.49 5.29
C ARG A 54 26.46 -17.82 4.03
N SER A 55 26.72 -18.97 3.40
CA SER A 55 25.98 -19.40 2.21
C SER A 55 24.52 -19.71 2.51
N LEU A 56 24.20 -20.30 3.67
CA LEU A 56 22.81 -20.60 4.02
C LEU A 56 21.94 -19.35 4.10
N GLY A 57 22.42 -18.30 4.79
CA GLY A 57 21.70 -17.03 4.88
C GLY A 57 21.54 -16.35 3.52
N ALA A 58 22.60 -16.37 2.70
CA ALA A 58 22.56 -15.85 1.33
C ALA A 58 21.51 -16.57 0.47
N TYR A 59 21.46 -17.91 0.51
CA TYR A 59 20.47 -18.68 -0.25
C TYR A 59 19.04 -18.42 0.22
N MET A 60 18.80 -18.31 1.53
CA MET A 60 17.47 -17.98 2.06
C MET A 60 16.99 -16.62 1.54
N GLN A 61 17.83 -15.58 1.65
CA GLN A 61 17.51 -14.25 1.14
C GLN A 61 17.31 -14.27 -0.37
N HIS A 62 18.13 -15.03 -1.12
CA HIS A 62 18.02 -15.16 -2.57
C HIS A 62 16.70 -15.80 -3.01
N VAL A 63 16.23 -16.84 -2.32
CA VAL A 63 14.93 -17.49 -2.60
C VAL A 63 13.77 -16.50 -2.41
N ILE A 64 13.78 -15.76 -1.30
CA ILE A 64 12.74 -14.74 -1.02
C ILE A 64 12.74 -13.67 -2.12
N ASN A 65 13.92 -13.16 -2.49
CA ASN A 65 14.05 -12.15 -3.54
C ASN A 65 13.65 -12.67 -4.92
N ALA A 66 13.92 -13.95 -5.24
CA ALA A 66 13.48 -14.56 -6.49
C ALA A 66 11.95 -14.65 -6.58
N MET A 67 11.30 -15.05 -5.48
CA MET A 67 9.83 -15.05 -5.39
C MET A 67 9.26 -13.63 -5.51
N GLY A 68 9.84 -12.67 -4.79
CA GLY A 68 9.47 -11.25 -4.89
C GLY A 68 9.61 -10.72 -6.31
N ASN A 69 10.72 -11.02 -6.99
CA ASN A 69 10.98 -10.61 -8.37
C ASN A 69 9.91 -11.13 -9.33
N TYR A 70 9.56 -12.42 -9.22
CA TYR A 70 8.49 -13.01 -10.03
C TYR A 70 7.15 -12.27 -9.84
N ILE A 71 6.78 -11.99 -8.58
CA ILE A 71 5.53 -11.29 -8.26
C ILE A 71 5.55 -9.86 -8.80
N PHE A 72 6.63 -9.10 -8.56
CA PHE A 72 6.74 -7.73 -9.06
C PHE A 72 6.76 -7.67 -10.58
N PHE A 73 7.47 -8.59 -11.25
CA PHE A 73 7.50 -8.65 -12.70
C PHE A 73 6.12 -8.95 -13.29
N ARG A 74 5.37 -9.90 -12.71
CA ARG A 74 3.97 -10.14 -13.06
C ARG A 74 3.13 -8.88 -12.85
N ASN A 75 3.31 -8.16 -11.75
CA ASN A 75 2.60 -6.93 -11.45
C ASN A 75 2.93 -5.80 -12.44
N VAL A 76 4.17 -5.69 -12.92
CA VAL A 76 4.56 -4.77 -13.99
C VAL A 76 3.77 -5.07 -15.27
N ILE A 77 3.73 -6.33 -15.72
CA ILE A 77 3.00 -6.73 -16.93
C ILE A 77 1.51 -6.39 -16.82
N VAL A 78 0.89 -6.71 -15.68
CA VAL A 78 -0.54 -6.43 -15.45
C VAL A 78 -0.79 -4.92 -15.39
N SER A 79 0.04 -4.17 -14.67
CA SER A 79 -0.09 -2.72 -14.53
C SER A 79 0.12 -1.99 -15.87
N LEU A 80 1.07 -2.44 -16.70
CA LEU A 80 1.26 -1.93 -18.06
C LEU A 80 0.01 -2.15 -18.93
N LYS A 81 -0.59 -3.34 -18.89
CA LYS A 81 -1.85 -3.63 -19.59
C LYS A 81 -3.00 -2.74 -19.11
N MET A 82 -3.05 -2.43 -17.82
CA MET A 82 -4.04 -1.50 -17.25
C MET A 82 -3.78 -0.06 -17.69
N LEU A 83 -2.53 0.38 -17.65
CA LEU A 83 -2.11 1.73 -18.02
C LEU A 83 -2.36 2.01 -19.50
N TYR A 84 -1.96 1.09 -20.38
CA TYR A 84 -2.20 1.20 -21.83
C TYR A 84 -3.69 1.39 -22.16
N ARG A 85 -4.57 0.73 -21.41
CA ARG A 85 -6.01 0.83 -21.62
C ARG A 85 -6.63 2.10 -21.02
N ARG A 86 -6.04 2.69 -19.97
CA ARG A 86 -6.53 3.90 -19.27
C ARG A 86 -5.37 4.72 -18.70
N PRO A 87 -4.71 5.55 -19.53
CA PRO A 87 -3.53 6.32 -19.11
C PRO A 87 -3.84 7.43 -18.10
N TYR A 88 -5.10 7.84 -17.95
CA TYR A 88 -5.50 8.97 -17.10
C TYR A 88 -5.85 8.59 -15.64
N THR A 89 -5.74 7.32 -15.26
CA THR A 89 -6.08 6.87 -13.90
C THR A 89 -4.83 6.83 -13.02
N LEU A 90 -4.70 7.70 -12.00
CA LEU A 90 -3.52 7.76 -11.13
C LEU A 90 -3.19 6.43 -10.44
N ALA A 91 -4.20 5.66 -10.01
CA ALA A 91 -4.00 4.35 -9.41
C ALA A 91 -3.21 3.36 -10.30
N THR A 92 -3.37 3.42 -11.64
CA THR A 92 -2.64 2.53 -12.56
C THR A 92 -1.17 2.91 -12.66
N TRP A 93 -0.86 4.21 -12.63
CA TRP A 93 0.51 4.71 -12.52
C TRP A 93 1.16 4.32 -11.19
N CYS A 94 0.45 4.45 -10.07
CA CYS A 94 0.94 4.05 -8.75
C CYS A 94 1.31 2.56 -8.72
N CYS A 95 0.43 1.69 -9.25
CA CYS A 95 0.70 0.26 -9.36
C CYS A 95 1.95 -0.03 -10.20
N LEU A 96 2.10 0.67 -11.33
CA LEU A 96 3.26 0.51 -12.22
C LEU A 96 4.55 0.95 -11.53
N ILE A 97 4.60 2.17 -10.99
CA ILE A 97 5.78 2.73 -10.31
C ILE A 97 6.21 1.84 -9.15
N GLN A 98 5.26 1.41 -8.31
CA GLN A 98 5.54 0.52 -7.18
C GLN A 98 6.10 -0.84 -7.63
N SER A 99 5.52 -1.44 -8.68
CA SER A 99 6.01 -2.72 -9.20
C SER A 99 7.37 -2.62 -9.89
N LEU A 100 7.66 -1.51 -10.59
CA LEU A 100 8.97 -1.24 -11.18
C LEU A 100 10.05 -1.04 -10.12
N ALA A 101 9.74 -0.28 -9.06
CA ALA A 101 10.65 -0.13 -7.91
C ALA A 101 10.93 -1.49 -7.25
N GLY A 102 9.92 -2.35 -7.12
CA GLY A 102 10.07 -3.72 -6.62
C GLY A 102 10.97 -4.57 -7.50
N VAL A 103 10.78 -4.56 -8.83
CA VAL A 103 11.66 -5.26 -9.78
C VAL A 103 13.10 -4.74 -9.68
N ALA A 104 13.30 -3.43 -9.64
CA ALA A 104 14.63 -2.85 -9.53
C ALA A 104 15.35 -3.33 -8.26
N TYR A 105 14.66 -3.29 -7.12
CA TYR A 105 15.16 -3.82 -5.85
C TYR A 105 15.51 -5.31 -5.95
N THR A 106 14.59 -6.15 -6.42
CA THR A 106 14.83 -7.59 -6.44
C THR A 106 15.91 -7.98 -7.44
N LEU A 107 16.08 -7.25 -8.55
CA LEU A 107 17.21 -7.48 -9.47
C LEU A 107 18.56 -7.13 -8.83
N TYR A 108 18.64 -6.01 -8.09
CA TYR A 108 19.85 -5.66 -7.33
C TYR A 108 20.17 -6.73 -6.27
N ALA A 109 19.14 -7.19 -5.55
CA ALA A 109 19.31 -8.21 -4.52
C ALA A 109 19.66 -9.60 -5.11
N LEU A 110 19.14 -9.95 -6.30
CA LEU A 110 19.51 -11.16 -7.02
C LEU A 110 20.93 -11.10 -7.60
N ALA A 111 21.47 -9.90 -7.84
CA ALA A 111 22.84 -9.69 -8.29
C ALA A 111 23.89 -9.75 -7.17
N LEU A 112 23.49 -9.65 -5.89
CA LEU A 112 24.38 -9.71 -4.72
C LEU A 112 25.36 -10.90 -4.69
N PRO A 113 24.97 -12.16 -5.01
CA PRO A 113 25.89 -13.29 -4.98
C PRO A 113 26.75 -13.42 -6.23
N MET A 114 26.60 -12.53 -7.23
CA MET A 114 27.42 -12.57 -8.44
C MET A 114 28.81 -11.97 -8.17
N PRO A 115 29.88 -12.49 -8.80
CA PRO A 115 31.20 -11.85 -8.76
C PRO A 115 31.11 -10.41 -9.29
N GLY A 116 31.57 -9.43 -8.50
CA GLY A 116 31.43 -8.01 -8.84
C GLY A 116 30.00 -7.47 -8.76
N GLY A 117 29.11 -8.17 -8.04
CA GLY A 117 27.77 -7.71 -7.73
C GLY A 117 27.75 -6.42 -6.89
N PRO A 118 26.58 -5.81 -6.68
CA PRO A 118 26.45 -4.61 -5.85
C PRO A 118 26.90 -4.88 -4.40
N SER A 119 27.36 -3.85 -3.71
CA SER A 119 27.59 -3.94 -2.26
C SER A 119 26.26 -4.06 -1.52
N CYS A 120 26.30 -4.64 -0.32
CA CYS A 120 25.14 -4.71 0.57
C CYS A 120 24.48 -3.34 0.77
N ARG A 121 25.29 -2.29 0.99
CA ARG A 121 24.79 -0.92 1.13
C ARG A 121 24.08 -0.40 -0.11
N SER A 122 24.59 -0.66 -1.32
CA SER A 122 23.89 -0.26 -2.55
C SER A 122 22.50 -0.90 -2.66
N VAL A 123 22.38 -2.16 -2.26
CA VAL A 123 21.08 -2.84 -2.22
C VAL A 123 20.16 -2.25 -1.14
N LEU A 124 20.69 -1.95 0.04
CA LEU A 124 19.96 -1.31 1.14
C LEU A 124 19.48 0.12 0.81
N TRP A 125 20.27 0.88 0.05
CA TRP A 125 19.83 2.17 -0.47
C TRP A 125 18.70 2.02 -1.50
N ASN A 126 18.80 1.02 -2.37
CA ASN A 126 17.77 0.75 -3.37
C ASN A 126 16.44 0.34 -2.73
N ILE A 127 16.44 -0.56 -1.75
CA ILE A 127 15.23 -0.88 -0.97
C ILE A 127 14.72 0.35 -0.24
N GLY A 128 15.58 1.22 0.31
CA GLY A 128 15.17 2.47 0.96
C GLY A 128 14.33 3.39 0.05
N ILE A 129 14.63 3.43 -1.26
CA ILE A 129 13.81 4.13 -2.27
C ILE A 129 12.44 3.46 -2.40
N GLY A 130 12.44 2.13 -2.57
CA GLY A 130 11.24 1.32 -2.67
C GLY A 130 10.29 1.46 -1.48
N LEU A 131 10.86 1.51 -0.27
CA LEU A 131 10.14 1.68 1.00
C LEU A 131 9.48 3.05 1.15
N ALA A 132 9.94 4.10 0.45
CA ALA A 132 9.21 5.36 0.35
C ALA A 132 8.15 5.30 -0.76
N ILE A 133 8.51 4.82 -1.95
CA ILE A 133 7.62 4.80 -3.11
C ILE A 133 6.34 4.00 -2.82
N SER A 134 6.47 2.84 -2.18
CA SER A 134 5.37 1.94 -1.89
C SER A 134 4.24 2.59 -1.06
N PRO A 135 4.49 3.07 0.17
CA PRO A 135 3.45 3.71 0.99
C PRO A 135 2.93 5.00 0.36
N ILE A 136 3.74 5.79 -0.35
CA ILE A 136 3.27 6.97 -1.09
C ILE A 136 2.23 6.54 -2.15
N CYS A 137 2.54 5.53 -2.97
CA CYS A 137 1.65 5.02 -4.02
C CYS A 137 0.32 4.49 -3.46
N VAL A 138 0.39 3.74 -2.35
CA VAL A 138 -0.79 3.24 -1.63
C VAL A 138 -1.64 4.42 -1.14
N SER A 139 -0.99 5.38 -0.48
CA SER A 139 -1.64 6.54 0.13
C SER A 139 -2.31 7.41 -0.93
N ILE A 140 -1.67 7.63 -2.09
CA ILE A 140 -2.27 8.33 -3.24
C ILE A 140 -3.51 7.59 -3.75
N THR A 141 -3.44 6.26 -3.88
CA THR A 141 -4.56 5.45 -4.39
C THR A 141 -5.76 5.49 -3.44
N LEU A 142 -5.52 5.37 -2.13
CA LEU A 142 -6.54 5.49 -1.09
C LEU A 142 -7.13 6.90 -1.06
N LEU A 143 -6.26 7.93 -1.11
CA LEU A 143 -6.66 9.33 -1.11
C LEU A 143 -7.52 9.68 -2.31
N GLN A 144 -7.15 9.23 -3.51
CA GLN A 144 -7.92 9.47 -4.73
C GLN A 144 -9.36 8.93 -4.59
N LYS A 145 -9.50 7.72 -4.05
CA LYS A 145 -10.80 7.08 -3.84
C LYS A 145 -11.61 7.80 -2.78
N ALA A 146 -11.02 8.10 -1.62
CA ALA A 146 -11.67 8.84 -0.56
C ALA A 146 -12.11 10.24 -1.05
N TYR A 147 -11.26 10.93 -1.81
CA TYR A 147 -11.56 12.24 -2.38
C TYR A 147 -12.77 12.22 -3.33
N ILE A 148 -12.84 11.23 -4.23
CA ILE A 148 -13.98 11.09 -5.15
C ILE A 148 -15.27 10.83 -4.36
N VAL A 149 -15.20 9.96 -3.36
CA VAL A 149 -16.36 9.53 -2.58
C VAL A 149 -16.88 10.63 -1.65
N HIS A 150 -16.00 11.46 -1.10
CA HIS A 150 -16.36 12.60 -0.23
C HIS A 150 -16.61 13.88 -1.03
N ASN A 151 -17.25 13.75 -2.20
CA ASN A 151 -17.62 14.85 -3.10
C ASN A 151 -16.49 15.88 -3.33
N ARG A 152 -15.26 15.38 -3.55
CA ARG A 152 -14.07 16.20 -3.84
C ARG A 152 -13.75 17.23 -2.73
N SER A 153 -13.92 16.85 -1.47
CA SER A 153 -13.57 17.68 -0.32
C SER A 153 -12.07 18.04 -0.33
N ARG A 154 -11.76 19.35 -0.41
CA ARG A 154 -10.39 19.88 -0.38
C ARG A 154 -9.68 19.61 0.96
N TRP A 155 -10.43 19.58 2.06
CA TRP A 155 -9.88 19.28 3.39
C TRP A 155 -9.29 17.88 3.49
N LEU A 156 -9.92 16.90 2.84
CA LEU A 156 -9.44 15.52 2.83
C LEU A 156 -8.12 15.42 2.01
N LEU A 157 -8.02 16.16 0.91
CA LEU A 157 -6.79 16.26 0.12
C LEU A 157 -5.65 16.89 0.92
N ILE A 158 -5.90 18.03 1.58
CA ILE A 158 -4.89 18.74 2.39
C ILE A 158 -4.42 17.84 3.54
N THR A 159 -5.35 17.21 4.26
CA THR A 159 -5.03 16.29 5.37
C THR A 159 -4.20 15.10 4.88
N GLY A 160 -4.59 14.51 3.75
CA GLY A 160 -3.84 13.40 3.14
C GLY A 160 -2.41 13.79 2.76
N ILE A 161 -2.20 14.97 2.16
CA ILE A 161 -0.86 15.47 1.81
C ILE A 161 -0.03 15.68 3.07
N ILE A 162 -0.58 16.35 4.10
CA ILE A 162 0.13 16.59 5.37
C ILE A 162 0.56 15.28 6.02
N LEU A 163 -0.30 14.26 6.01
CA LEU A 163 0.01 12.95 6.57
C LEU A 163 1.07 12.17 5.76
N MET A 164 1.24 12.43 4.46
CA MET A 164 2.28 11.80 3.63
C MET A 164 3.65 12.48 3.77
N LEU A 165 3.72 13.75 4.21
CA LEU A 165 4.99 14.49 4.33
C LEU A 165 6.06 13.81 5.20
N PRO A 166 5.73 13.08 6.28
CA PRO A 166 6.74 12.36 7.07
C PRO A 166 7.33 11.11 6.40
N GLN A 167 6.73 10.58 5.31
CA GLN A 167 7.17 9.31 4.71
C GLN A 167 8.65 9.27 4.26
N PRO A 168 9.25 10.36 3.71
CA PRO A 168 10.68 10.40 3.39
C PRO A 168 11.60 10.19 4.60
N LEU A 169 11.12 10.42 5.82
CA LEU A 169 11.88 10.18 7.05
C LEU A 169 12.28 8.71 7.19
N VAL A 170 11.40 7.78 6.77
CA VAL A 170 11.70 6.34 6.78
C VAL A 170 12.88 6.02 5.87
N THR A 171 12.92 6.60 4.67
CA THR A 171 14.05 6.44 3.74
C THR A 171 15.32 7.07 4.29
N TYR A 172 15.23 8.23 4.94
CA TYR A 172 16.38 8.87 5.58
C TYR A 172 17.03 7.94 6.61
N TYR A 173 16.26 7.40 7.55
CA TYR A 173 16.79 6.42 8.51
C TYR A 173 17.28 5.15 7.83
N ALA A 174 16.60 4.69 6.78
CA ALA A 174 17.04 3.52 6.04
C ALA A 174 18.43 3.71 5.37
N TRP A 175 18.71 4.92 4.89
CA TRP A 175 19.96 5.26 4.21
C TRP A 175 21.11 5.59 5.16
N THR A 176 20.81 6.16 6.33
CA THR A 176 21.82 6.51 7.33
C THR A 176 22.19 5.36 8.25
N SER A 177 21.39 4.28 8.26
CA SER A 177 21.67 3.11 9.08
C SER A 177 22.83 2.27 8.54
N PRO A 178 23.70 1.74 9.41
CA PRO A 178 24.83 0.93 8.98
C PRO A 178 24.36 -0.33 8.26
N ALA A 179 24.99 -0.58 7.11
CA ALA A 179 24.86 -1.81 6.35
C ALA A 179 25.93 -2.80 6.82
N VAL A 180 25.56 -4.04 7.12
CA VAL A 180 26.50 -5.08 7.53
C VAL A 180 26.16 -6.40 6.89
N MET A 181 27.20 -7.19 6.63
CA MET A 181 27.04 -8.56 6.17
C MET A 181 27.08 -9.52 7.36
N VAL A 182 26.04 -10.33 7.51
CA VAL A 182 25.87 -11.27 8.62
C VAL A 182 25.58 -12.69 8.10
N PRO A 183 26.00 -13.75 8.80
CA PRO A 183 25.82 -15.12 8.31
C PRO A 183 24.36 -15.54 8.12
N VAL A 184 23.43 -14.99 8.92
CA VAL A 184 22.03 -15.44 8.97
C VAL A 184 21.20 -14.91 7.80
N THR A 185 21.41 -13.66 7.39
CA THR A 185 20.57 -12.97 6.40
C THR A 185 21.36 -12.42 5.22
N ALA A 186 22.65 -12.76 5.11
CA ALA A 186 23.63 -12.15 4.21
C ALA A 186 23.75 -10.65 4.38
N CYS A 187 22.82 -9.85 3.84
CA CYS A 187 22.84 -8.38 3.96
C CYS A 187 21.76 -7.89 4.94
N LEU A 188 22.17 -7.14 5.96
CA LEU A 188 21.32 -6.61 7.02
C LEU A 188 21.57 -5.12 7.22
N SER A 189 20.53 -4.36 7.55
CA SER A 189 20.68 -2.96 7.95
C SER A 189 20.41 -2.82 9.44
N LEU A 190 21.40 -2.39 10.21
CA LEU A 190 21.23 -2.25 11.66
C LEU A 190 20.50 -0.96 11.99
N TYR A 191 19.17 -1.04 11.95
CA TYR A 191 18.31 0.07 12.32
C TYR A 191 18.31 0.28 13.84
N PRO A 192 18.11 1.52 14.32
CA PRO A 192 17.84 1.75 15.72
C PRO A 192 16.52 1.07 16.13
N ALA A 193 16.42 0.60 17.36
CA ALA A 193 15.25 -0.15 17.86
C ALA A 193 13.91 0.62 17.73
N TYR A 194 13.96 1.96 17.67
CA TYR A 194 12.78 2.80 17.47
C TYR A 194 12.35 2.93 15.99
N PHE A 195 13.14 2.49 15.02
CA PHE A 195 12.84 2.67 13.59
C PHE A 195 11.52 1.99 13.15
N PRO A 196 11.25 0.71 13.50
CA PRO A 196 9.96 0.10 13.20
C PRO A 196 8.77 0.88 13.79
N TRP A 197 8.96 1.48 14.97
CA TRP A 197 7.95 2.32 15.62
C TRP A 197 7.74 3.64 14.89
N ILE A 198 8.80 4.28 14.39
CA ILE A 198 8.66 5.45 13.52
C ILE A 198 7.85 5.09 12.28
N LYS A 199 8.19 4.00 11.60
CA LYS A 199 7.47 3.56 10.40
C LYS A 199 6.01 3.23 10.70
N LEU A 200 5.73 2.56 11.82
CA LEU A 200 4.35 2.31 12.27
C LEU A 200 3.63 3.63 12.57
N ALA A 201 4.27 4.58 13.24
CA ALA A 201 3.70 5.87 13.57
C ALA A 201 3.46 6.77 12.34
N THR A 202 4.21 6.60 11.26
CA THR A 202 3.96 7.31 9.98
C THR A 202 2.83 6.65 9.19
N ASP A 203 2.78 5.32 9.14
CA ASP A 203 1.85 4.59 8.29
C ASP A 203 0.46 4.42 8.95
N ALA A 204 0.40 4.24 10.27
CA ALA A 204 -0.85 3.99 10.99
C ALA A 204 -1.85 5.16 10.93
N PRO A 205 -1.48 6.44 11.13
CA PRO A 205 -2.42 7.55 11.02
C PRO A 205 -3.03 7.67 9.62
N ILE A 206 -2.23 7.46 8.57
CA ILE A 206 -2.68 7.47 7.18
C ILE A 206 -3.74 6.39 6.97
N ASN A 207 -3.41 5.16 7.35
CA ASN A 207 -4.30 4.01 7.23
C ASN A 207 -5.58 4.19 8.06
N MET A 208 -5.48 4.74 9.26
CA MET A 208 -6.63 4.98 10.14
C MET A 208 -7.56 6.04 9.57
N VAL A 209 -7.03 7.18 9.11
CA VAL A 209 -7.82 8.27 8.51
C VAL A 209 -8.53 7.79 7.24
N PHE A 210 -7.83 7.10 6.35
CA PHE A 210 -8.45 6.57 5.14
C PHE A 210 -9.48 5.49 5.46
N SER A 211 -9.17 4.58 6.39
CA SER A 211 -10.13 3.56 6.83
C SER A 211 -11.40 4.17 7.43
N ALA A 212 -11.28 5.21 8.27
CA ALA A 212 -12.42 5.94 8.83
C ALA A 212 -13.22 6.66 7.73
N ALA A 213 -12.53 7.29 6.77
CA ALA A 213 -13.17 7.94 5.63
C ALA A 213 -13.96 6.95 4.76
N PHE A 214 -13.42 5.75 4.51
CA PHE A 214 -14.13 4.68 3.83
C PHE A 214 -15.29 4.14 4.66
N LEU A 215 -15.07 3.81 5.93
CA LEU A 215 -16.10 3.26 6.81
C LEU A 215 -17.31 4.19 6.94
N THR A 216 -17.08 5.51 6.98
CA THR A 216 -18.16 6.51 6.99
C THR A 216 -19.05 6.42 5.76
N VAL A 217 -18.45 6.22 4.59
CA VAL A 217 -19.18 6.12 3.31
C VAL A 217 -19.92 4.81 3.25
N VAL A 218 -19.24 3.73 3.64
CA VAL A 218 -19.79 2.39 3.77
C VAL A 218 -21.04 2.41 4.63
N TYR A 219 -20.96 3.04 5.80
CA TYR A 219 -22.08 3.21 6.70
C TYR A 219 -23.25 3.99 6.05
N ARG A 220 -22.96 5.12 5.39
CA ARG A 220 -23.99 5.91 4.68
C ARG A 220 -24.67 5.11 3.57
N GLN A 221 -23.91 4.39 2.76
CA GLN A 221 -24.44 3.57 1.67
C GLN A 221 -25.26 2.39 2.19
N TYR A 222 -24.82 1.76 3.28
CA TYR A 222 -25.56 0.72 3.96
C TYR A 222 -26.94 1.22 4.42
N CYS A 223 -27.01 2.40 5.03
CA CYS A 223 -28.27 3.02 5.44
C CYS A 223 -29.19 3.38 4.26
N LEU A 224 -28.64 3.72 3.09
CA LEU A 224 -29.43 4.19 1.94
C LEU A 224 -29.95 3.06 1.03
N PHE A 225 -29.13 2.05 0.71
CA PHE A 225 -29.45 1.07 -0.35
C PHE A 225 -29.97 -0.28 0.15
N GLY A 226 -30.00 -0.50 1.47
CA GLY A 226 -30.39 -1.79 2.04
C GLY A 226 -29.40 -2.92 1.74
N SER A 227 -29.70 -4.13 2.24
CA SER A 227 -28.72 -5.23 2.35
C SER A 227 -28.30 -5.91 1.03
N GLY A 228 -29.10 -5.80 -0.04
CA GLY A 228 -28.91 -6.54 -1.29
C GLY A 228 -27.84 -5.96 -2.21
N ALA A 229 -28.00 -4.70 -2.63
CA ALA A 229 -27.00 -3.98 -3.44
C ALA A 229 -25.69 -3.80 -2.67
N TRP A 230 -25.80 -3.61 -1.36
CA TRP A 230 -24.70 -3.55 -0.41
C TRP A 230 -23.77 -4.76 -0.49
N ARG A 231 -24.34 -5.97 -0.47
CA ARG A 231 -23.56 -7.22 -0.50
C ARG A 231 -22.69 -7.31 -1.75
N ARG A 232 -23.15 -6.81 -2.91
CA ARG A 232 -22.38 -6.82 -4.16
C ARG A 232 -21.25 -5.79 -4.13
N LEU A 233 -21.52 -4.57 -3.66
CA LEU A 233 -20.51 -3.50 -3.60
C LEU A 233 -19.40 -3.78 -2.57
N MET A 234 -19.78 -4.34 -1.41
CA MET A 234 -18.84 -4.71 -0.34
C MET A 234 -17.84 -5.78 -0.76
N ARG A 235 -18.29 -6.79 -1.51
CA ARG A 235 -17.51 -8.00 -1.81
C ARG A 235 -16.24 -7.70 -2.59
N ASN A 236 -16.25 -6.68 -3.45
CA ASN A 236 -15.14 -6.47 -4.37
C ASN A 236 -14.24 -5.29 -3.96
N GLY A 237 -14.83 -4.15 -3.59
CA GLY A 237 -14.06 -2.93 -3.32
C GLY A 237 -13.56 -2.79 -1.89
N ILE A 238 -14.42 -3.08 -0.90
CA ILE A 238 -14.13 -2.78 0.51
C ILE A 238 -13.33 -3.89 1.15
N GLN A 239 -13.62 -5.15 0.83
CA GLN A 239 -12.85 -6.30 1.31
C GLN A 239 -11.36 -6.17 0.94
N THR A 240 -11.05 -5.83 -0.31
CA THR A 240 -9.66 -5.69 -0.77
C THR A 240 -8.94 -4.53 -0.09
N MET A 241 -9.62 -3.39 0.10
CA MET A 241 -9.05 -2.23 0.82
C MET A 241 -8.81 -2.54 2.30
N CYS A 242 -9.75 -3.20 2.98
CA CYS A 242 -9.55 -3.65 4.36
C CYS A 242 -8.40 -4.65 4.47
N LEU A 243 -8.28 -5.58 3.51
CA LEU A 243 -7.16 -6.54 3.48
C LEU A 243 -5.80 -5.83 3.38
N VAL A 244 -5.67 -4.78 2.57
CA VAL A 244 -4.44 -3.98 2.48
C VAL A 244 -4.08 -3.35 3.82
N VAL A 245 -5.05 -2.71 4.49
CA VAL A 245 -4.81 -2.05 5.78
C VAL A 245 -4.46 -3.06 6.88
N ILE A 246 -5.17 -4.18 6.93
CA ILE A 246 -4.93 -5.25 7.92
C ILE A 246 -3.57 -5.91 7.66
N SER A 247 -3.22 -6.23 6.41
CA SER A 247 -1.93 -6.83 6.09
C SER A 247 -0.78 -5.90 6.48
N ASN A 248 -0.90 -4.62 6.15
CA ASN A 248 0.11 -3.63 6.49
C ASN A 248 0.26 -3.50 8.01
N PHE A 249 -0.85 -3.41 8.75
CA PHE A 249 -0.82 -3.34 10.21
C PHE A 249 -0.17 -4.58 10.84
N ILE A 250 -0.52 -5.79 10.39
CA ILE A 250 0.05 -7.04 10.92
C ILE A 250 1.55 -7.13 10.62
N CYS A 251 1.97 -6.85 9.39
CA CYS A 251 3.38 -6.87 9.02
C CYS A 251 4.21 -5.85 9.81
N MET A 252 3.68 -4.63 9.97
CA MET A 252 4.34 -3.58 10.74
C MET A 252 4.43 -3.90 12.23
N LEU A 253 3.38 -4.47 12.81
CA LEU A 253 3.38 -4.92 14.20
C LEU A 253 4.37 -6.07 14.40
N ALA A 254 4.42 -7.03 13.47
CA ALA A 254 5.39 -8.12 13.49
C ALA A 254 6.84 -7.62 13.42
N ALA A 255 7.10 -6.62 12.57
CA ALA A 255 8.40 -5.97 12.47
C ALA A 255 8.76 -5.19 13.76
N ALA A 256 7.81 -4.45 14.34
CA ALA A 256 8.02 -3.63 15.53
C ALA A 256 8.21 -4.43 16.82
N LEU A 257 7.56 -5.59 16.91
CA LEU A 257 7.76 -6.54 18.01
C LEU A 257 8.99 -7.44 17.81
N SER A 258 9.72 -7.26 16.71
CA SER A 258 10.88 -8.07 16.33
C SER A 258 10.62 -9.57 16.44
N LEU A 259 9.46 -10.05 15.95
CA LEU A 259 8.99 -11.43 16.15
C LEU A 259 9.96 -12.50 15.65
N LEU A 260 10.79 -12.17 14.65
CA LEU A 260 11.83 -13.05 14.09
C LEU A 260 13.23 -12.46 14.29
N GLY A 261 13.46 -11.68 15.34
CA GLY A 261 14.76 -11.05 15.60
C GLY A 261 15.28 -10.26 14.37
N PRO A 262 16.51 -10.50 13.88
CA PRO A 262 17.07 -9.83 12.69
C PRO A 262 16.27 -10.05 11.40
N LEU A 263 15.56 -11.18 11.27
CA LEU A 263 14.72 -11.46 10.10
C LEU A 263 13.43 -10.63 10.09
N SER A 264 13.15 -9.86 11.16
CA SER A 264 11.94 -9.05 11.23
C SER A 264 11.90 -7.95 10.16
N GLU A 265 13.04 -7.55 9.62
CA GLU A 265 13.15 -6.66 8.44
C GLU A 265 12.45 -7.26 7.21
N MET A 266 12.42 -8.59 7.08
CA MET A 266 11.74 -9.26 5.98
C MET A 266 10.23 -9.03 6.01
N PHE A 267 9.62 -8.75 7.16
CA PHE A 267 8.20 -8.37 7.22
C PHE A 267 7.92 -7.05 6.49
N ILE A 268 8.89 -6.13 6.44
CA ILE A 268 8.77 -4.88 5.69
C ILE A 268 8.77 -5.16 4.19
N VAL A 269 9.63 -6.08 3.72
CA VAL A 269 9.67 -6.50 2.31
C VAL A 269 8.39 -7.27 1.95
N LEU A 270 7.94 -8.16 2.83
CA LEU A 270 6.71 -8.93 2.65
C LEU A 270 5.48 -8.02 2.58
N ASP A 271 5.39 -7.01 3.45
CA ASP A 271 4.35 -5.97 3.38
C ASP A 271 4.32 -5.31 2.00
N TRP A 272 5.49 -4.94 1.47
CA TRP A 272 5.58 -4.33 0.15
C TRP A 272 5.09 -5.28 -0.96
N ILE A 273 5.52 -6.55 -0.94
CA ILE A 273 5.07 -7.57 -1.90
C ILE A 273 3.55 -7.76 -1.84
N LEU A 274 3.00 -7.95 -0.64
CA LEU A 274 1.57 -8.17 -0.41
C LEU A 274 0.76 -6.96 -0.87
N THR A 275 1.19 -5.76 -0.49
CA THR A 275 0.51 -4.52 -0.82
C THR A 275 0.51 -4.27 -2.34
N SER A 276 1.63 -4.54 -3.03
CA SER A 276 1.69 -4.45 -4.50
C SER A 276 0.72 -5.42 -5.17
N LEU A 277 0.66 -6.68 -4.69
CA LEU A 277 -0.26 -7.69 -5.21
C LEU A 277 -1.72 -7.28 -5.00
N LEU A 278 -2.07 -6.82 -3.79
CA LEU A 278 -3.43 -6.40 -3.45
C LEU A 278 -3.87 -5.16 -4.23
N LEU A 279 -2.98 -4.18 -4.44
CA LEU A 279 -3.30 -2.99 -5.24
C LEU A 279 -3.58 -3.32 -6.71
N VAL A 280 -2.75 -4.19 -7.32
CA VAL A 280 -2.97 -4.67 -8.68
C VAL A 280 -4.26 -5.50 -8.77
N TYR A 281 -4.50 -6.38 -7.79
CA TYR A 281 -5.72 -7.18 -7.73
C TYR A 281 -6.97 -6.31 -7.61
N HIS A 282 -6.97 -5.33 -6.70
CA HIS A 282 -8.07 -4.38 -6.53
C HIS A 282 -8.35 -3.61 -7.82
N SER A 283 -7.30 -3.08 -8.44
CA SER A 283 -7.41 -2.24 -9.64
C SER A 283 -7.86 -3.02 -10.88
N THR A 284 -7.56 -4.32 -10.96
CA THR A 284 -8.08 -5.21 -12.01
C THR A 284 -9.53 -5.61 -11.79
N HIS A 285 -9.93 -5.92 -10.55
CA HIS A 285 -11.30 -6.37 -10.24
C HIS A 285 -12.35 -5.28 -10.36
N LEU A 286 -12.02 -4.05 -9.97
CA LEU A 286 -12.92 -2.90 -10.17
C LEU A 286 -13.39 -2.72 -11.62
N ARG A 287 -12.63 -3.25 -12.59
CA ARG A 287 -12.95 -3.15 -14.01
C ARG A 287 -14.00 -4.16 -14.46
N SER A 288 -13.91 -5.41 -14.00
CA SER A 288 -14.79 -6.48 -14.46
C SER A 288 -16.26 -6.16 -14.15
N ASP A 289 -16.50 -5.49 -13.03
CA ASP A 289 -17.85 -5.10 -12.60
C ASP A 289 -18.47 -4.00 -13.47
N THR A 290 -17.67 -3.05 -13.97
CA THR A 290 -18.20 -1.99 -14.86
C THR A 290 -18.52 -2.53 -16.26
N SER A 291 -17.78 -3.53 -16.73
CA SER A 291 -17.96 -4.07 -18.09
C SER A 291 -19.10 -5.06 -18.22
N ASN A 292 -19.45 -5.77 -17.14
CA ASN A 292 -20.49 -6.81 -17.16
C ASN A 292 -21.89 -6.28 -16.78
N SER A 293 -22.01 -5.00 -16.43
CA SER A 293 -23.31 -4.34 -16.25
C SER A 293 -23.94 -4.04 -17.61
N HIS A 294 -24.33 -5.09 -18.33
CA HIS A 294 -25.26 -5.02 -19.46
C HIS A 294 -26.73 -4.90 -19.01
N ASP A 295 -26.96 -4.61 -17.72
CA ASP A 295 -28.29 -4.31 -17.21
C ASP A 295 -28.85 -3.05 -17.91
N PRO A 296 -30.15 -3.08 -18.29
CA PRO A 296 -30.76 -2.02 -19.07
C PRO A 296 -30.60 -0.69 -18.35
N HIS A 297 -30.02 0.28 -19.05
CA HIS A 297 -29.97 1.68 -18.66
C HIS A 297 -31.37 2.09 -18.16
N THR A 298 -31.52 2.24 -16.85
CA THR A 298 -32.64 2.96 -16.25
C THR A 298 -32.16 4.39 -16.02
N PRO A 299 -32.26 5.28 -17.03
CA PRO A 299 -31.80 6.68 -16.94
C PRO A 299 -32.44 7.46 -15.77
N ASN A 300 -33.50 6.94 -15.16
CA ASN A 300 -34.24 7.62 -14.11
C ASN A 300 -33.61 7.50 -12.71
N VAL A 301 -32.68 6.57 -12.44
CA VAL A 301 -32.12 6.41 -11.08
C VAL A 301 -31.00 7.40 -10.77
N MET A 302 -30.21 7.83 -11.76
CA MET A 302 -29.14 8.82 -11.54
C MET A 302 -29.65 10.26 -11.41
N ILE A 303 -30.81 10.59 -11.97
CA ILE A 303 -31.42 11.93 -11.85
C ILE A 303 -31.85 12.21 -10.40
N GLY A 304 -32.21 11.17 -9.63
CA GLY A 304 -32.49 11.31 -8.20
C GLY A 304 -31.25 11.64 -7.35
N PHE A 305 -30.07 11.15 -7.72
CA PHE A 305 -28.83 11.40 -6.96
C PHE A 305 -28.23 12.80 -7.21
N SER A 306 -28.45 13.40 -8.39
CA SER A 306 -28.06 14.80 -8.64
C SER A 306 -29.04 15.81 -8.02
N GLN A 307 -30.27 15.40 -7.69
CA GLN A 307 -31.26 16.21 -6.97
C GLN A 307 -31.10 16.21 -5.46
N ILE A 308 -30.24 15.36 -4.88
CA ILE A 308 -29.72 15.56 -3.52
C ILE A 308 -28.63 16.65 -3.60
N LYS A 309 -29.03 17.82 -4.10
CA LYS A 309 -28.40 19.08 -3.71
C LYS A 309 -28.50 19.07 -2.20
N ALA A 310 -27.36 19.23 -1.53
CA ALA A 310 -27.31 19.53 -0.11
C ALA A 310 -28.52 20.40 0.22
N ALA A 311 -29.35 19.97 1.17
CA ALA A 311 -30.28 20.86 1.83
C ALA A 311 -29.41 21.99 2.39
N GLU A 312 -29.20 23.02 1.55
CA GLU A 312 -28.74 24.33 1.94
C GLU A 312 -29.62 24.68 3.12
N SER A 313 -28.95 24.86 4.26
CA SER A 313 -29.37 25.71 5.37
C SER A 313 -30.76 26.25 5.15
N MET A 314 -31.73 25.58 5.80
CA MET A 314 -33.08 26.02 6.00
C MET A 314 -33.02 27.46 6.54
N HIS A 315 -32.98 28.43 5.64
CA HIS A 315 -33.20 29.82 5.96
C HIS A 315 -34.69 29.89 6.23
N MET A 316 -35.05 29.90 7.51
CA MET A 316 -36.43 30.18 7.94
C MET A 316 -36.87 31.46 7.23
N PRO A 317 -37.90 31.40 6.36
CA PRO A 317 -38.56 32.61 5.91
C PRO A 317 -39.32 33.16 7.12
N GLU A 318 -39.07 34.41 7.44
CA GLU A 318 -39.89 35.19 8.35
C GLU A 318 -41.33 35.19 7.81
N HIS A 319 -42.25 34.67 8.63
CA HIS A 319 -43.67 34.61 8.34
C HIS A 319 -44.22 36.01 8.07
N THR A 320 -44.58 36.30 6.82
CA THR A 320 -45.68 37.22 6.54
C THR A 320 -46.73 36.46 5.75
N ILE A 321 -47.72 35.93 6.47
CA ILE A 321 -48.92 35.33 5.91
C ILE A 321 -49.82 36.48 5.46
N THR A 322 -49.92 36.70 4.14
CA THR A 322 -51.01 37.48 3.55
C THR A 322 -52.07 36.53 3.00
N ALA A 323 -53.32 36.85 3.29
CA ALA A 323 -54.46 35.94 3.34
C ALA A 323 -55.15 35.61 2.00
N ASP A 324 -54.45 35.65 0.85
CA ASP A 324 -55.15 35.71 -0.45
C ASP A 324 -54.77 34.70 -1.54
N GLN A 325 -54.16 33.56 -1.18
CA GLN A 325 -53.87 32.47 -2.15
C GLN A 325 -54.50 31.11 -1.80
N ALA A 326 -55.71 31.13 -1.26
CA ALA A 326 -56.58 29.97 -1.18
C ALA A 326 -57.55 29.91 -2.38
N LYS A 327 -57.03 29.83 -3.60
CA LYS A 327 -57.82 29.51 -4.81
C LYS A 327 -56.87 29.08 -5.91
N TYR A 328 -57.11 27.90 -6.48
CA TYR A 328 -56.39 27.26 -7.58
C TYR A 328 -55.11 26.48 -7.22
N SER A 329 -55.31 25.28 -6.65
CA SER A 329 -54.48 24.14 -7.05
C SER A 329 -55.39 22.94 -7.29
N THR A 330 -55.80 22.80 -8.54
CA THR A 330 -56.43 21.61 -9.10
C THR A 330 -55.38 20.50 -9.15
N GLY A 331 -55.62 19.42 -8.41
CA GLY A 331 -54.73 18.26 -8.33
C GLY A 331 -54.61 17.48 -9.65
N PRO A 332 -53.55 16.68 -9.81
CA PRO A 332 -53.40 15.80 -10.95
C PRO A 332 -54.30 14.57 -10.83
N ARG A 333 -55.11 14.32 -11.87
CA ARG A 333 -55.81 13.05 -12.11
C ARG A 333 -54.78 11.93 -12.29
N TYR A 334 -54.83 10.93 -11.43
CA TYR A 334 -54.26 9.63 -11.72
C TYR A 334 -55.10 8.97 -12.82
N VAL A 335 -54.44 8.68 -13.94
CA VAL A 335 -54.99 7.82 -15.01
C VAL A 335 -54.74 6.38 -14.58
N SER A 336 -55.82 5.66 -14.27
CA SER A 336 -55.82 4.20 -14.09
C SER A 336 -55.58 3.54 -15.46
N TYR A 337 -54.50 2.79 -15.58
CA TYR A 337 -54.26 1.90 -16.71
C TYR A 337 -54.82 0.52 -16.34
N ASP A 338 -56.05 0.25 -16.79
CA ASP A 338 -56.63 -1.08 -16.88
C ASP A 338 -56.40 -1.60 -18.30
N GLY A 339 -56.10 -2.89 -18.41
CA GLY A 339 -56.06 -3.65 -19.66
C GLY A 339 -54.70 -4.32 -19.88
N ASP A 340 -54.62 -5.59 -20.28
CA ASP A 340 -55.64 -6.59 -20.55
C ASP A 340 -54.92 -7.93 -20.62
N ASP A 341 -55.68 -8.99 -20.39
CA ASP A 341 -55.30 -10.39 -20.50
C ASP A 341 -54.71 -10.76 -21.87
N ALA A 342 -53.70 -11.64 -21.88
CA ALA A 342 -53.35 -12.43 -23.06
C ALA A 342 -53.01 -13.89 -22.69
N PRO A 343 -53.45 -14.87 -23.49
CA PRO A 343 -53.53 -16.28 -23.09
C PRO A 343 -52.27 -17.09 -23.44
N LEU A 344 -52.07 -18.17 -22.70
CA LEU A 344 -51.12 -19.26 -22.96
C LEU A 344 -51.44 -20.00 -24.27
N PRO A 345 -50.41 -20.44 -25.03
CA PRO A 345 -50.51 -21.61 -25.89
C PRO A 345 -49.74 -22.81 -25.31
N HIS A 346 -50.27 -23.99 -25.64
CA HIS A 346 -49.92 -25.35 -25.23
C HIS A 346 -48.49 -25.81 -25.55
#